data_AF-W3VG63-F1
#
_entry.id   AF-W3VG63-F1
#
_cell.length_a   1.000
_cell.length_b   1.000
_cell.length_c   1.000
_cell.angle_alpha   90.00
_cell.angle_beta   90.00
_cell.angle_gamma   90.00
#
_symmetry.space_group_name_H-M   'P 1'
#
loop_
_entity.id
_entity.type
_entity.pdbx_description
1 polymer ?
#
loop_
_entity_poly.entity_id
_entity_poly.type
_entity_poly.pdbx_seq_one_letter_code
_entity_poly.pdbx_strand_id
1 'polypeptide(L)'
;MGRVIRAQRKSGGIFTAHTKHNKAPAKLRVYDYAERNGYIRGVVKEIIHDAGRFSGGDGISDRSRRTEHRSTQALAEHSLEFIGTGRHLGRHGSIQASDCRQQMNANIAAARSASNVTCASIVHATGAPLAKVAFRDPYKYRTRVETFVATEGLSTGQFVYCGKKAALNVANVLPLSSLPEGTIVCNVEEKSGDRGSLARTSGNYATIIGHDSNGKTSRIRLPSGAKKTVPSTSRATIGIVAGGGRIDKPLLKAGRAHHKFKVKRNSWPRTRGVAMNPVDHPHGGGNHQHIGKPSTRSRFAPAGQKVGLIAARRTGLIRGTIKTKDA
;
A
#
# COMPACT_ATOMS: atom_id res chain seq x y z
N MET A 1 15.36 1.75 -42.07
CA MET A 1 15.63 1.46 -40.64
C MET A 1 14.61 2.18 -39.75
N GLY A 2 14.13 1.55 -38.68
CA GLY A 2 13.21 2.16 -37.70
C GLY A 2 13.95 2.97 -36.62
N ARG A 3 13.22 3.78 -35.83
CA ARG A 3 13.75 4.48 -34.64
C ARG A 3 13.53 3.65 -33.37
N VAL A 4 14.33 3.92 -32.34
CA VAL A 4 14.19 3.31 -31.01
C VAL A 4 12.90 3.78 -30.34
N ILE A 5 12.04 2.84 -29.95
CA ILE A 5 10.71 3.16 -29.43
C ILE A 5 10.79 3.78 -28.03
N ARG A 6 9.76 4.54 -27.63
CA ARG A 6 9.69 5.19 -26.30
C ARG A 6 9.95 4.22 -25.14
N ALA A 7 9.45 2.99 -25.21
CA ALA A 7 9.62 2.02 -24.13
C ALA A 7 11.08 1.63 -23.92
N GLN A 8 11.87 1.54 -25.00
CA GLN A 8 13.31 1.25 -24.93
C GLN A 8 14.09 2.46 -24.39
N ARG A 9 13.70 3.67 -24.78
CA ARG A 9 14.36 4.92 -24.33
C ARG A 9 14.20 5.20 -22.82
N LYS A 10 13.30 4.51 -22.12
CA LYS A 10 13.00 4.74 -20.69
C LYS A 10 14.06 4.22 -19.71
N SER A 11 15.12 3.58 -20.19
CA SER A 11 16.20 3.03 -19.36
C SER A 11 17.12 4.09 -18.74
N GLY A 12 17.03 5.37 -19.13
CA GLY A 12 17.88 6.43 -18.57
C GLY A 12 17.52 7.84 -19.03
N GLY A 13 18.44 8.79 -18.79
CA GLY A 13 18.30 10.20 -19.19
C GLY A 13 17.13 10.90 -18.50
N ILE A 14 16.28 11.57 -19.30
CA ILE A 14 15.11 12.33 -18.82
C ILE A 14 14.03 11.45 -18.14
N PHE A 15 14.15 10.12 -18.22
CA PHE A 15 13.19 9.18 -17.64
C PHE A 15 13.54 8.72 -16.22
N THR A 16 14.67 9.19 -15.68
CA THR A 16 15.05 9.00 -14.28
C THR A 16 14.02 9.62 -13.33
N ALA A 17 13.99 9.14 -12.09
CA ALA A 17 13.07 9.65 -11.09
C ALA A 17 13.45 11.08 -10.70
N HIS A 18 12.45 11.95 -10.56
CA HIS A 18 12.63 13.30 -10.05
C HIS A 18 12.76 13.25 -8.53
N THR A 19 13.99 13.26 -8.02
CA THR A 19 14.27 13.04 -6.58
C THR A 19 14.53 14.32 -5.80
N LYS A 20 14.57 15.50 -6.44
CA LYS A 20 14.94 16.79 -5.82
C LYS A 20 14.18 17.12 -4.53
N HIS A 21 12.89 16.77 -4.46
CA HIS A 21 12.03 17.07 -3.32
C HIS A 21 11.75 15.86 -2.43
N ASN A 22 12.38 14.72 -2.70
CA ASN A 22 12.22 13.52 -1.87
C ASN A 22 12.95 13.73 -0.54
N LYS A 23 12.28 13.44 0.57
CA LYS A 23 12.79 13.76 1.92
C LYS A 23 13.85 12.78 2.39
N ALA A 24 13.53 11.49 2.35
CA ALA A 24 14.44 10.42 2.77
C ALA A 24 13.91 9.08 2.25
N PRO A 25 14.80 8.08 2.06
CA PRO A 25 14.36 6.72 1.80
C PRO A 25 13.60 6.21 3.03
N ALA A 26 12.32 5.87 2.83
CA ALA A 26 11.56 5.15 3.84
C ALA A 26 12.17 3.77 4.02
N LYS A 27 12.67 3.42 5.21
CA LYS A 27 13.24 2.11 5.52
C LYS A 27 13.06 1.82 7.01
N LEU A 28 12.87 0.56 7.37
CA LEU A 28 12.99 0.15 8.78
C LEU A 28 14.39 0.47 9.29
N ARG A 29 14.58 0.51 10.62
CA ARG A 29 15.90 0.62 11.21
C ARG A 29 16.76 -0.59 10.85
N VAL A 30 18.08 -0.45 10.97
CA VAL A 30 19.02 -1.57 10.86
C VAL A 30 18.62 -2.69 11.83
N TYR A 31 18.65 -3.94 11.36
CA TYR A 31 18.41 -5.10 12.20
C TYR A 31 19.67 -5.41 13.02
N ASP A 32 19.67 -5.00 14.29
CA ASP A 32 20.82 -5.12 15.18
C ASP A 32 20.57 -6.09 16.35
N TYR A 33 21.54 -6.22 17.25
CA TYR A 33 21.42 -7.09 18.42
C TYR A 33 20.25 -6.70 19.32
N ALA A 34 19.97 -5.40 19.46
CA ALA A 34 18.89 -4.88 20.29
C ALA A 34 17.51 -5.36 19.82
N GLU A 35 17.23 -5.36 18.51
CA GLU A 35 15.93 -5.89 18.01
C GLU A 35 15.85 -7.41 18.02
N ARG A 36 16.98 -8.10 17.84
CA ARG A 36 17.00 -9.57 17.82
C ARG A 36 16.62 -10.18 19.17
N ASN A 37 17.14 -9.59 20.25
CA ASN A 37 17.01 -10.15 21.61
C ASN A 37 16.05 -9.38 22.52
N GLY A 38 15.78 -8.11 22.21
CA GLY A 38 14.96 -7.24 23.03
C GLY A 38 14.01 -6.39 22.20
N TYR A 39 13.84 -5.14 22.64
CA TYR A 39 13.15 -4.11 21.89
C TYR A 39 13.91 -2.79 22.06
N ILE A 40 13.78 -1.92 21.06
CA ILE A 40 14.18 -0.52 21.16
C ILE A 40 12.93 0.36 21.10
N ARG A 41 12.93 1.42 21.89
CA ARG A 41 11.86 2.42 21.88
C ARG A 41 12.31 3.63 21.07
N GLY A 42 11.50 4.03 20.11
CA GLY A 42 11.62 5.28 19.38
C GLY A 42 10.45 6.21 19.66
N VAL A 43 10.66 7.51 19.52
CA VAL A 43 9.59 8.52 19.62
C VAL A 43 9.32 9.08 18.23
N VAL A 44 8.06 9.08 17.81
CA VAL A 44 7.65 9.75 16.58
C VAL A 44 7.79 11.25 16.78
N LYS A 45 8.71 11.90 16.06
CA LYS A 45 8.92 13.34 16.16
C LYS A 45 7.98 14.12 15.26
N GLU A 46 7.83 13.65 14.03
CA GLU A 46 6.99 14.31 13.04
C GLU A 46 6.47 13.30 12.02
N ILE A 47 5.29 13.59 11.46
CA ILE A 47 4.74 12.89 10.30
C ILE A 47 4.81 13.86 9.13
N ILE A 48 5.53 13.47 8.07
CA ILE A 48 5.84 14.33 6.93
C ILE A 48 5.28 13.76 5.63
N HIS A 49 5.03 14.66 4.68
CA HIS A 49 4.73 14.30 3.31
C HIS A 49 6.02 14.14 2.47
N ASP A 50 6.03 13.15 1.59
CA ASP A 50 7.08 12.92 0.60
C ASP A 50 6.51 12.99 -0.83
N ALA A 51 6.96 13.98 -1.60
CA ALA A 51 6.35 14.36 -2.88
C ALA A 51 6.37 13.22 -3.92
N GLY A 52 7.45 12.45 -3.97
CA GLY A 52 7.66 11.34 -4.90
C GLY A 52 6.92 10.04 -4.53
N ARG A 53 6.31 9.98 -3.34
CA ARG A 53 5.78 8.74 -2.79
C ARG A 53 4.32 8.55 -3.15
N PHE A 54 4.02 8.15 -4.39
CA PHE A 54 2.71 7.58 -4.72
C PHE A 54 2.75 6.07 -4.95
N SER A 55 1.88 5.43 -4.20
CA SER A 55 1.32 4.10 -4.29
C SER A 55 0.18 4.00 -5.30
N GLY A 56 0.52 3.87 -6.57
CA GLY A 56 -0.44 3.41 -7.57
C GLY A 56 0.33 3.00 -8.80
N GLY A 57 0.23 1.71 -9.11
CA GLY A 57 1.06 1.00 -10.06
C GLY A 57 1.11 1.67 -11.42
N ASP A 58 2.23 2.35 -11.69
CA ASP A 58 2.70 2.59 -13.05
C ASP A 58 3.52 1.37 -13.49
N GLY A 59 2.87 0.20 -13.54
CA GLY A 59 3.45 -1.06 -14.01
C GLY A 59 2.87 -2.32 -13.35
N ILE A 60 2.11 -3.10 -14.12
CA ILE A 60 1.86 -4.55 -13.99
C ILE A 60 0.66 -5.07 -13.16
N SER A 61 -0.07 -4.28 -12.36
CA SER A 61 -1.28 -4.83 -11.68
C SER A 61 -2.51 -3.92 -11.72
N ASP A 62 -3.20 -3.93 -12.85
CA ASP A 62 -4.54 -3.34 -13.02
C ASP A 62 -5.64 -4.41 -12.87
N ARG A 63 -5.46 -5.38 -11.96
CA ARG A 63 -6.33 -6.57 -11.84
C ARG A 63 -7.19 -6.66 -10.58
N SER A 64 -6.98 -5.87 -9.53
CA SER A 64 -7.75 -6.00 -8.28
C SER A 64 -8.95 -5.05 -8.15
N ARG A 65 -9.19 -4.15 -9.12
CA ARG A 65 -10.06 -2.96 -8.98
C ARG A 65 -11.59 -3.18 -9.02
N ARG A 66 -12.12 -4.37 -8.74
CA ARG A 66 -13.59 -4.55 -8.69
C ARG A 66 -14.14 -5.33 -7.49
N THR A 67 -13.29 -5.88 -6.63
CA THR A 67 -13.75 -6.72 -5.52
C THR A 67 -14.05 -5.95 -4.24
N GLU A 68 -13.45 -4.78 -4.02
CA GLU A 68 -13.63 -4.02 -2.76
C GLU A 68 -14.97 -3.28 -2.67
N HIS A 69 -15.58 -2.93 -3.82
CA HIS A 69 -16.87 -2.24 -3.84
C HIS A 69 -18.08 -3.09 -3.40
N ARG A 70 -17.94 -4.43 -3.38
CA ARG A 70 -19.04 -5.32 -2.94
C ARG A 70 -18.90 -5.80 -1.50
N SER A 71 -17.69 -5.86 -0.94
CA SER A 71 -17.48 -6.33 0.44
C SER A 71 -17.91 -5.29 1.49
N THR A 72 -17.81 -3.99 1.20
CA THR A 72 -18.28 -2.94 2.11
C THR A 72 -19.79 -2.74 2.08
N GLN A 73 -20.46 -3.07 0.96
CA GLN A 73 -21.93 -3.12 0.90
C GLN A 73 -22.47 -4.38 1.58
N ALA A 74 -21.82 -5.54 1.42
CA ALA A 74 -22.25 -6.79 2.06
C ALA A 74 -22.16 -6.76 3.61
N LEU A 75 -21.22 -6.00 4.20
CA LEU A 75 -21.16 -5.82 5.66
C LEU A 75 -22.16 -4.77 6.18
N ALA A 76 -22.60 -3.84 5.34
CA ALA A 76 -23.64 -2.86 5.68
C ALA A 76 -25.05 -3.46 5.55
N GLU A 77 -25.27 -4.40 4.64
CA GLU A 77 -26.57 -5.08 4.47
C GLU A 77 -26.78 -6.21 5.50
N HIS A 78 -25.72 -6.91 5.93
CA HIS A 78 -25.81 -7.92 6.99
C HIS A 78 -26.05 -7.36 8.41
N SER A 79 -25.87 -6.05 8.60
CA SER A 79 -26.16 -5.37 9.88
C SER A 79 -27.62 -4.88 9.96
N LEU A 80 -28.34 -4.85 8.84
CA LEU A 80 -29.72 -4.35 8.76
C LEU A 80 -30.77 -5.48 8.70
N GLU A 81 -30.37 -6.73 8.45
CA GLU A 81 -31.28 -7.89 8.54
C GLU A 81 -31.41 -8.48 9.96
N PHE A 82 -30.65 -8.00 10.95
CA PHE A 82 -30.75 -8.45 12.35
C PHE A 82 -31.66 -7.57 13.24
N ILE A 83 -32.31 -6.54 12.68
CA ILE A 83 -33.28 -5.68 13.40
C ILE A 83 -34.74 -6.02 12.98
N GLY A 84 -34.91 -7.03 12.12
CA GLY A 84 -36.15 -7.22 11.36
C GLY A 84 -37.09 -8.35 11.78
N THR A 85 -36.89 -9.10 12.87
CA THR A 85 -37.89 -10.10 13.32
C THR A 85 -37.80 -10.38 14.82
N GLY A 86 -38.75 -9.83 15.60
CA GLY A 86 -38.88 -10.12 17.02
C GLY A 86 -40.23 -9.72 17.57
N ARG A 87 -41.26 -10.54 17.32
CA ARG A 87 -42.51 -10.49 18.10
C ARG A 87 -42.23 -11.05 19.50
N HIS A 88 -42.62 -10.26 20.50
CA HIS A 88 -43.01 -10.60 21.88
C HIS A 88 -42.46 -11.86 22.56
N LEU A 89 -41.73 -11.65 23.66
CA LEU A 89 -42.05 -12.18 25.00
C LEU A 89 -41.10 -11.57 26.05
N GLY A 90 -41.65 -11.10 27.19
CA GLY A 90 -40.93 -11.04 28.47
C GLY A 90 -40.44 -9.68 28.99
N ARG A 91 -41.04 -9.23 30.09
CA ARG A 91 -40.75 -8.03 30.90
C ARG A 91 -39.27 -7.92 31.35
N HIS A 92 -38.70 -6.71 31.31
CA HIS A 92 -38.09 -5.95 32.43
C HIS A 92 -37.11 -4.87 31.93
N GLY A 93 -37.27 -3.62 32.40
CA GLY A 93 -36.25 -2.55 32.37
C GLY A 93 -36.43 -1.49 31.28
N SER A 94 -37.05 -0.35 31.61
CA SER A 94 -37.13 0.83 30.75
C SER A 94 -35.79 1.60 30.75
N ILE A 95 -35.02 1.49 29.67
CA ILE A 95 -33.90 2.41 29.38
C ILE A 95 -34.52 3.61 28.64
N GLN A 96 -34.56 4.77 29.30
CA GLN A 96 -35.16 5.98 28.72
C GLN A 96 -34.33 6.48 27.52
N ALA A 97 -35.00 6.92 26.46
CA ALA A 97 -34.39 7.42 25.22
C ALA A 97 -33.45 8.65 25.42
N SER A 98 -33.47 9.29 26.58
CA SER A 98 -32.55 10.34 27.00
C SER A 98 -31.11 9.82 27.21
N ASP A 99 -30.96 8.59 27.71
CA ASP A 99 -29.64 8.00 28.00
C ASP A 99 -28.90 7.64 26.71
N CYS A 100 -29.63 7.14 25.70
CA CYS A 100 -29.02 6.81 24.41
C CYS A 100 -28.50 8.07 23.69
N ARG A 101 -29.19 9.21 23.82
CA ARG A 101 -28.77 10.49 23.24
C ARG A 101 -27.59 11.10 24.00
N GLN A 102 -27.53 10.94 25.32
CA GLN A 102 -26.37 11.33 26.12
C GLN A 102 -25.15 10.45 25.84
N GLN A 103 -25.32 9.13 25.69
CA GLN A 103 -24.26 8.20 25.32
C GLN A 103 -23.70 8.53 23.92
N MET A 104 -24.57 8.87 22.97
CA MET A 104 -24.18 9.23 21.61
C MET A 104 -23.46 10.59 21.56
N ASN A 105 -23.90 11.56 22.36
CA ASN A 105 -23.21 12.85 22.50
C ASN A 105 -21.87 12.72 23.23
N ALA A 106 -21.75 11.83 24.23
CA ALA A 106 -20.49 11.52 24.89
C ALA A 106 -19.49 10.83 23.95
N ASN A 107 -19.97 9.94 23.07
CA ASN A 107 -19.14 9.32 22.02
C ASN A 107 -18.71 10.31 20.93
N ILE A 108 -19.58 11.26 20.56
CA ILE A 108 -19.24 12.36 19.64
C ILE A 108 -18.25 13.33 20.31
N ALA A 109 -18.38 13.60 21.61
CA ALA A 109 -17.45 14.42 22.37
C ALA A 109 -16.08 13.74 22.56
N ALA A 110 -16.04 12.42 22.79
CA ALA A 110 -14.81 11.63 22.84
C ALA A 110 -14.12 11.54 21.47
N ALA A 111 -14.89 11.47 20.38
CA ALA A 111 -14.36 11.58 19.02
C ALA A 111 -13.82 13.00 18.72
N ARG A 112 -14.39 14.04 19.34
CA ARG A 112 -13.95 15.44 19.22
C ARG A 112 -12.74 15.78 20.11
N SER A 113 -12.56 15.16 21.28
CA SER A 113 -11.38 15.40 22.13
C SER A 113 -10.10 14.70 21.61
N ALA A 114 -10.25 13.64 20.80
CA ALA A 114 -9.14 13.00 20.07
C ALA A 114 -8.71 13.77 18.79
N SER A 115 -9.30 14.95 18.53
CA SER A 115 -9.10 15.73 17.28
C SER A 115 -7.84 16.58 17.26
N ASN A 116 -7.16 16.76 18.38
CA ASN A 116 -5.94 17.54 18.41
C ASN A 116 -4.74 16.60 18.21
N VAL A 117 -4.27 16.54 16.96
CA VAL A 117 -3.06 15.83 16.49
C VAL A 117 -3.25 14.35 16.11
N THR A 118 -4.38 14.01 15.48
CA THR A 118 -4.45 12.83 14.60
C THR A 118 -4.17 13.24 13.15
N CYS A 119 -3.82 12.28 12.29
CA CYS A 119 -3.29 12.38 10.91
C CYS A 119 -4.20 13.13 9.89
N ALA A 120 -5.08 14.03 10.33
CA ALA A 120 -5.99 14.84 9.52
C ALA A 120 -5.30 15.95 8.72
N SER A 121 -4.12 16.43 9.13
CA SER A 121 -3.42 17.53 8.44
C SER A 121 -2.68 17.11 7.15
N ILE A 122 -2.76 15.84 6.73
CA ILE A 122 -2.05 15.31 5.54
C ILE A 122 -3.03 14.93 4.39
N VAL A 123 -4.22 15.54 4.35
CA VAL A 123 -5.27 15.25 3.34
C VAL A 123 -4.85 15.62 1.89
N HIS A 124 -3.73 16.32 1.70
CA HIS A 124 -3.24 16.75 0.38
C HIS A 124 -2.07 15.93 -0.20
N ALA A 125 -1.65 14.84 0.47
CA ALA A 125 -0.47 14.08 0.08
C ALA A 125 -0.66 13.19 -1.16
N THR A 126 0.32 13.21 -2.08
CA THR A 126 0.36 12.36 -3.27
C THR A 126 0.65 10.88 -2.99
N GLY A 127 0.90 10.46 -1.75
CA GLY A 127 0.77 9.06 -1.29
C GLY A 127 1.26 8.85 0.15
N ALA A 128 1.81 7.68 0.47
CA ALA A 128 1.99 7.24 1.86
C ALA A 128 2.87 8.21 2.69
N PRO A 129 2.36 8.76 3.82
CA PRO A 129 3.16 9.64 4.66
C PRO A 129 4.33 8.90 5.30
N LEU A 130 5.33 9.68 5.70
CA LEU A 130 6.52 9.20 6.40
C LEU A 130 6.45 9.63 7.86
N ALA A 131 6.98 8.79 8.74
CA ALA A 131 7.18 9.14 10.14
C ALA A 131 8.68 9.25 10.42
N LYS A 132 9.13 10.39 10.95
CA LYS A 132 10.48 10.49 11.50
C LYS A 132 10.45 10.00 12.93
N VAL A 133 11.15 8.90 13.19
CA VAL A 133 11.21 8.26 14.51
C VAL A 133 12.61 8.42 15.06
N ALA A 134 12.72 9.04 16.23
CA ALA A 134 13.98 9.24 16.93
C ALA A 134 14.24 8.09 17.89
N PHE A 135 15.33 7.34 17.65
CA PHE A 135 15.82 6.27 18.50
C PHE A 135 17.10 6.71 19.22
N ARG A 136 17.32 6.20 20.43
CA ARG A 136 18.63 6.31 21.07
C ARG A 136 19.57 5.27 20.45
N ASP A 137 20.80 5.65 20.12
CA ASP A 137 21.77 4.68 19.60
C ASP A 137 22.23 3.74 20.72
N PRO A 138 22.19 2.40 20.53
CA PRO A 138 22.58 1.45 21.56
C PRO A 138 24.10 1.43 21.83
N TYR A 139 24.93 1.90 20.89
CA TYR A 139 26.40 1.80 21.01
C TYR A 139 27.11 3.13 21.27
N LYS A 140 26.46 4.26 20.96
CA LYS A 140 27.07 5.60 21.07
C LYS A 140 26.11 6.57 21.73
N TYR A 141 26.62 7.58 22.43
CA TYR A 141 25.80 8.66 23.00
C TYR A 141 25.29 9.60 21.88
N ARG A 142 24.31 9.15 21.10
CA ARG A 142 23.65 9.96 20.06
C ARG A 142 22.22 9.50 19.83
N THR A 143 21.43 10.36 19.21
CA THR A 143 20.06 10.04 18.77
C THR A 143 20.08 9.82 17.25
N ARG A 144 19.58 8.67 16.79
CA ARG A 144 19.43 8.38 15.36
C ARG A 144 17.98 8.62 14.96
N VAL A 145 17.77 9.46 13.97
CA VAL A 145 16.45 9.68 13.37
C VAL A 145 16.32 8.80 12.14
N GLU A 146 15.37 7.87 12.18
CA GLU A 146 15.05 6.98 11.06
C GLU A 146 13.72 7.40 10.44
N THR A 147 13.56 7.16 9.14
CA THR A 147 12.34 7.54 8.42
C THR A 147 11.54 6.30 8.04
N PHE A 148 10.41 6.10 8.71
CA PHE A 148 9.53 4.95 8.53
C PHE A 148 8.36 5.27 7.61
N VAL A 149 7.72 4.21 7.11
CA VAL A 149 6.39 4.32 6.52
C VAL A 149 5.39 4.54 7.66
N ALA A 150 4.60 5.60 7.61
CA ALA A 150 3.56 5.80 8.62
C ALA A 150 2.42 4.79 8.43
N THR A 151 1.95 4.23 9.54
CA THR A 151 0.74 3.40 9.59
C THR A 151 -0.47 4.24 9.92
N GLU A 152 -1.66 3.75 9.58
CA GLU A 152 -2.90 4.36 10.06
C GLU A 152 -2.94 4.31 11.60
N GLY A 153 -3.42 5.39 12.22
CA GLY A 153 -3.43 5.55 13.67
C GLY A 153 -2.11 6.02 14.30
N LEU A 154 -1.01 6.17 13.54
CA LEU A 154 0.24 6.73 14.05
C LEU A 154 0.11 8.25 14.31
N SER A 155 0.52 8.71 15.49
CA SER A 155 0.54 10.13 15.87
C SER A 155 1.92 10.62 16.31
N THR A 156 2.13 11.94 16.29
CA THR A 156 3.37 12.55 16.81
C THR A 156 3.42 12.43 18.32
N GLY A 157 4.60 12.15 18.87
CA GLY A 157 4.80 11.88 20.30
C GLY A 157 4.56 10.43 20.69
N GLN A 158 3.92 9.62 19.84
CA GLN A 158 3.72 8.20 20.09
C GLN A 158 5.05 7.44 20.17
N PHE A 159 5.13 6.47 21.06
CA PHE A 159 6.24 5.54 21.13
C PHE A 159 6.06 4.39 20.15
N VAL A 160 7.09 4.13 19.35
CA VAL A 160 7.18 2.97 18.47
C VAL A 160 8.21 2.00 19.04
N TYR A 161 7.81 0.76 19.25
CA TYR A 161 8.67 -0.29 19.75
C TYR A 161 9.10 -1.21 18.60
N CYS A 162 10.41 -1.44 18.47
CA CYS A 162 10.97 -2.31 17.44
C CYS A 162 11.77 -3.44 18.07
N GLY A 163 11.39 -4.70 17.83
CA GLY A 163 12.16 -5.87 18.24
C GLY A 163 11.30 -7.07 18.63
N LYS A 164 11.96 -8.19 18.92
CA LYS A 164 11.32 -9.48 19.24
C LYS A 164 10.44 -9.44 20.49
N LYS A 165 10.82 -8.64 21.50
CA LYS A 165 10.10 -8.50 22.78
C LYS A 165 9.14 -7.29 22.79
N ALA A 166 8.88 -6.65 21.65
CA ALA A 166 7.95 -5.54 21.58
C ALA A 166 6.51 -6.02 21.78
N ALA A 167 5.63 -5.14 22.28
CA ALA A 167 4.21 -5.44 22.40
C ALA A 167 3.53 -5.44 21.02
N LEU A 168 2.46 -6.23 20.88
CA LEU A 168 1.63 -6.29 19.68
C LEU A 168 0.68 -5.09 19.64
N ASN A 169 1.21 -3.93 19.27
CA ASN A 169 0.43 -2.71 19.06
C ASN A 169 0.64 -2.18 17.64
N VAL A 170 -0.33 -1.42 17.14
CA VAL A 170 -0.23 -0.74 15.84
C VAL A 170 1.03 0.13 15.78
N ALA A 171 1.67 0.17 14.61
CA ALA A 171 2.94 0.86 14.33
C ALA A 171 4.21 0.22 14.92
N ASN A 172 4.10 -0.75 15.83
CA ASN A 172 5.28 -1.48 16.30
C ASN A 172 5.86 -2.38 15.20
N VAL A 173 7.16 -2.66 15.32
CA VAL A 173 7.91 -3.49 14.38
C VAL A 173 8.35 -4.77 15.08
N LEU A 174 7.84 -5.91 14.61
CA LEU A 174 8.11 -7.22 15.18
C LEU A 174 8.56 -8.19 14.08
N PRO A 175 9.32 -9.25 14.45
CA PRO A 175 9.52 -10.38 13.54
C PRO A 175 8.19 -11.10 13.29
N LEU A 176 8.02 -11.65 12.08
CA LEU A 176 6.82 -12.40 11.71
C LEU A 176 6.55 -13.57 12.65
N SER A 177 7.59 -14.21 13.20
CA SER A 177 7.47 -15.31 14.18
C SER A 177 6.67 -14.97 15.44
N SER A 178 6.64 -13.69 15.83
CA SER A 178 6.01 -13.23 17.07
C SER A 178 4.59 -12.69 16.85
N LEU A 179 4.14 -12.65 15.60
CA LEU A 179 2.84 -12.11 15.23
C LEU A 179 1.87 -13.28 15.04
N PRO A 180 0.66 -13.24 15.61
CA PRO A 180 -0.34 -14.28 15.41
C PRO A 180 -0.89 -14.24 13.99
N GLU A 181 -1.44 -15.37 13.58
CA GLU A 181 -2.11 -15.52 12.29
C GLU A 181 -3.30 -14.57 12.18
N GLY A 182 -3.60 -14.10 10.96
CA GLY A 182 -4.62 -13.08 10.72
C GLY A 182 -4.15 -11.64 10.97
N THR A 183 -2.99 -11.43 11.60
CA THR A 183 -2.48 -10.07 11.85
C THR A 183 -2.23 -9.33 10.54
N ILE A 184 -2.71 -8.08 10.52
CA ILE A 184 -2.53 -7.14 9.42
C ILE A 184 -1.19 -6.44 9.60
N VAL A 185 -0.34 -6.52 8.60
CA VAL A 185 1.02 -5.95 8.63
C VAL A 185 1.32 -5.18 7.35
N CYS A 186 2.26 -4.24 7.44
CA CYS A 186 2.80 -3.51 6.31
C CYS A 186 4.31 -3.39 6.41
N ASN A 187 4.95 -2.88 5.35
CA ASN A 187 6.39 -2.68 5.28
C ASN A 187 7.19 -3.95 5.62
N VAL A 188 6.72 -5.10 5.12
CA VAL A 188 7.27 -6.42 5.42
C VAL A 188 8.61 -6.61 4.71
N GLU A 189 9.58 -7.16 5.42
CA GLU A 189 10.87 -7.57 4.86
C GLU A 189 10.68 -8.82 3.97
N GLU A 190 11.23 -8.82 2.76
CA GLU A 190 11.23 -10.02 1.91
C GLU A 190 12.34 -10.99 2.33
N LYS A 191 13.49 -10.41 2.71
CA LYS A 191 14.61 -11.10 3.35
C LYS A 191 14.91 -10.40 4.65
N SER A 192 15.23 -11.16 5.69
CA SER A 192 15.51 -10.61 7.01
C SER A 192 16.63 -9.56 6.94
N GLY A 193 16.33 -8.34 7.39
CA GLY A 193 17.26 -7.21 7.35
C GLY A 193 17.28 -6.38 6.07
N ASP A 194 16.41 -6.66 5.07
CA ASP A 194 16.28 -5.83 3.86
C ASP A 194 15.62 -4.45 4.10
N ARG A 195 15.20 -4.20 5.35
CA ARG A 195 14.62 -2.94 5.85
C ARG A 195 13.26 -2.57 5.23
N GLY A 196 12.51 -3.56 4.74
CA GLY A 196 11.12 -3.43 4.34
C GLY A 196 10.97 -3.22 2.83
N SER A 197 10.39 -4.22 2.16
CA SER A 197 10.27 -4.30 0.70
C SER A 197 8.82 -4.44 0.22
N LEU A 198 7.96 -5.10 1.01
CA LEU A 198 6.61 -5.50 0.62
C LEU A 198 5.54 -4.66 1.34
N ALA A 199 4.36 -4.50 0.71
CA ALA A 199 3.21 -3.77 1.27
C ALA A 199 3.56 -2.38 1.84
N ARG A 200 4.17 -1.52 1.01
CA ARG A 200 4.71 -0.20 1.42
C ARG A 200 3.90 1.00 0.93
N THR A 201 2.92 0.70 0.10
CA THR A 201 2.09 1.63 -0.65
C THR A 201 0.88 2.02 0.17
N SER A 202 0.39 3.26 0.06
CA SER A 202 -0.76 3.76 0.83
C SER A 202 -1.98 2.86 0.71
N GLY A 203 -2.62 2.57 1.83
CA GLY A 203 -3.77 1.66 1.92
C GLY A 203 -3.44 0.17 1.76
N ASN A 204 -2.21 -0.20 1.38
CA ASN A 204 -1.87 -1.61 1.24
C ASN A 204 -1.45 -2.21 2.58
N TYR A 205 -1.77 -3.49 2.72
CA TYR A 205 -1.33 -4.33 3.81
C TYR A 205 -1.07 -5.74 3.28
N ALA A 206 -0.43 -6.55 4.11
CA ALA A 206 -0.31 -7.99 3.98
C ALA A 206 -0.93 -8.65 5.22
N THR A 207 -1.41 -9.88 5.07
CA THR A 207 -2.00 -10.64 6.16
C THR A 207 -1.16 -11.87 6.41
N ILE A 208 -0.83 -12.15 7.66
CA ILE A 208 -0.18 -13.41 8.02
C ILE A 208 -1.21 -14.52 7.90
N ILE A 209 -0.95 -15.50 7.04
CA ILE A 209 -1.85 -16.65 6.84
C ILE A 209 -1.54 -17.71 7.88
N GLY A 210 -0.26 -18.03 8.04
CA GLY A 210 0.16 -19.00 9.02
C GLY A 210 1.67 -19.17 9.09
N HIS A 211 2.12 -19.81 10.16
CA HIS A 211 3.51 -20.15 10.37
C HIS A 211 3.75 -21.61 10.02
N ASP A 212 4.91 -21.91 9.45
CA ASP A 212 5.32 -23.29 9.22
C ASP A 212 5.56 -24.01 10.56
N SER A 213 5.31 -25.32 10.62
CA SER A 213 5.51 -26.12 11.84
C SER A 213 6.96 -26.11 12.32
N ASN A 214 7.91 -25.98 11.40
CA ASN A 214 9.34 -25.83 11.70
C ASN A 214 9.71 -24.43 12.22
N GLY A 215 8.78 -23.47 12.21
CA GLY A 215 8.98 -22.10 12.67
C GLY A 215 9.92 -21.23 11.82
N LYS A 216 10.60 -21.80 10.83
CA LYS A 216 11.61 -21.09 10.01
C LYS A 216 11.00 -20.12 9.00
N THR A 217 9.82 -20.45 8.48
CA THR A 217 9.15 -19.64 7.47
C THR A 217 7.70 -19.32 7.86
N SER A 218 7.22 -18.19 7.36
CA SER A 218 5.87 -17.69 7.56
C SER A 218 5.25 -17.41 6.20
N ARG A 219 3.97 -17.76 6.04
CA ARG A 219 3.23 -17.56 4.82
C ARG A 219 2.39 -16.29 4.95
N ILE A 220 2.59 -15.34 4.05
CA ILE A 220 1.86 -14.07 4.01
C ILE A 220 1.02 -13.96 2.74
N ARG A 221 -0.14 -13.31 2.86
CA ARG A 221 -0.96 -12.86 1.74
C ARG A 221 -0.56 -11.45 1.36
N LEU A 222 -0.11 -11.25 0.13
CA LEU A 222 0.24 -9.94 -0.41
C LEU A 222 -1.04 -9.17 -0.82
N PRO A 223 -0.96 -7.83 -0.95
CA PRO A 223 -2.10 -7.01 -1.41
C PRO A 223 -2.55 -7.35 -2.84
N SER A 224 -1.73 -8.06 -3.61
CA SER A 224 -2.09 -8.61 -4.93
C SER A 224 -3.00 -9.85 -4.84
N GLY A 225 -3.22 -10.38 -3.65
CA GLY A 225 -3.85 -11.67 -3.38
C GLY A 225 -2.86 -12.84 -3.36
N ALA A 226 -1.67 -12.69 -3.95
CA ALA A 226 -0.69 -13.79 -4.02
C ALA A 226 -0.20 -14.21 -2.62
N LYS A 227 -0.11 -15.52 -2.40
CA LYS A 227 0.53 -16.10 -1.21
C LYS A 227 2.05 -16.11 -1.44
N LYS A 228 2.82 -15.71 -0.44
CA LYS A 228 4.29 -15.72 -0.49
C LYS A 228 4.84 -16.26 0.83
N THR A 229 5.84 -17.14 0.74
CA THR A 229 6.59 -17.64 1.89
C THR A 229 7.79 -16.72 2.14
N VAL A 230 7.97 -16.30 3.38
CA VAL A 230 9.01 -15.37 3.84
C VAL A 230 9.65 -15.95 5.11
N PRO A 231 10.95 -15.73 5.39
CA PRO A 231 11.55 -16.17 6.65
C PRO A 231 10.82 -15.60 7.87
N SER A 232 10.59 -16.39 8.91
CA SER A 232 9.88 -15.93 10.12
C SER A 232 10.66 -14.87 10.90
N THR A 233 11.98 -14.78 10.68
CA THR A 233 12.85 -13.76 11.25
C THR A 233 12.73 -12.39 10.57
N SER A 234 12.08 -12.33 9.40
CA SER A 234 11.81 -11.07 8.70
C SER A 234 10.87 -10.20 9.52
N ARG A 235 11.14 -8.88 9.53
CA ARG A 235 10.34 -7.94 10.31
C ARG A 235 9.17 -7.39 9.51
N ALA A 236 8.14 -6.97 10.23
CA ALA A 236 7.01 -6.25 9.68
C ALA A 236 6.51 -5.19 10.66
N THR A 237 5.90 -4.12 10.12
CA THR A 237 5.20 -3.12 10.93
C THR A 237 3.74 -3.55 11.07
N ILE A 238 3.19 -3.52 12.28
CA ILE A 238 1.78 -3.88 12.51
C ILE A 238 0.87 -2.75 11.99
N GLY A 239 -0.14 -3.12 11.22
CA GLY A 239 -1.18 -2.22 10.72
C GLY A 239 -1.11 -1.97 9.21
N ILE A 240 -1.98 -1.06 8.75
CA ILE A 240 -2.15 -0.67 7.35
C ILE A 240 -1.29 0.58 7.08
N VAL A 241 -0.76 0.73 5.87
CA VAL A 241 -0.05 1.95 5.49
C VAL A 241 -1.02 3.12 5.39
N ALA A 242 -0.68 4.25 6.03
CA ALA A 242 -1.49 5.46 6.01
C ALA A 242 -1.73 6.02 4.60
N GLY A 243 -2.86 6.71 4.44
CA GLY A 243 -3.30 7.31 3.19
C GLY A 243 -4.10 6.36 2.30
N GLY A 244 -4.89 5.47 2.90
CA GLY A 244 -5.90 4.65 2.21
C GLY A 244 -6.93 5.50 1.45
N GLY A 245 -7.72 4.84 0.59
CA GLY A 245 -8.83 5.46 -0.17
C GLY A 245 -8.44 6.52 -1.21
N ARG A 246 -7.14 6.76 -1.43
CA ARG A 246 -6.67 7.83 -2.32
C ARG A 246 -7.05 7.62 -3.79
N ILE A 247 -7.18 6.38 -4.21
CA ILE A 247 -7.52 6.02 -5.59
C ILE A 247 -9.01 6.15 -5.89
N ASP A 248 -9.86 6.20 -4.85
CA ASP A 248 -11.31 6.28 -5.00
C ASP A 248 -11.73 7.65 -5.52
N LYS A 249 -10.93 8.69 -5.20
CA LYS A 249 -11.11 10.03 -5.74
C LYS A 249 -10.70 10.08 -7.23
N PRO A 250 -11.63 10.37 -8.16
CA PRO A 250 -11.29 10.52 -9.57
C PRO A 250 -10.39 11.75 -9.80
N LEU A 251 -9.50 11.66 -10.81
CA LEU A 251 -8.57 12.74 -11.13
C LEU A 251 -9.26 13.98 -11.70
N LEU A 252 -10.37 13.81 -12.42
CA LEU A 252 -11.19 14.84 -13.10
C LEU A 252 -10.47 15.68 -14.18
N LYS A 253 -9.29 16.26 -13.89
CA LYS A 253 -8.58 17.19 -14.79
C LYS A 253 -7.19 16.68 -15.17
N ALA A 254 -6.76 16.97 -16.39
CA ALA A 254 -5.40 16.67 -16.87
C ALA A 254 -4.31 17.39 -16.06
N GLY A 255 -4.58 18.62 -15.57
CA GLY A 255 -3.64 19.35 -14.71
C GLY A 255 -3.31 18.60 -13.41
N ARG A 256 -4.30 17.94 -12.79
CA ARG A 256 -4.06 17.09 -11.61
C ARG A 256 -3.18 15.89 -11.94
N ALA A 257 -3.35 15.28 -13.12
CA ALA A 257 -2.47 14.23 -13.60
C ALA A 257 -1.05 14.76 -13.86
N HIS A 258 -0.90 15.93 -14.48
CA HIS A 258 0.39 16.59 -14.70
C HIS A 258 1.14 16.78 -13.38
N HIS A 259 0.53 17.39 -12.35
CA HIS A 259 1.17 17.56 -11.04
C HIS A 259 1.52 16.22 -10.36
N LYS A 260 0.68 15.19 -10.53
CA LYS A 260 0.94 13.83 -10.02
C LYS A 260 2.19 13.19 -10.65
N PHE A 261 2.43 13.39 -11.95
CA PHE A 261 3.59 12.80 -12.63
C PHE A 261 4.83 13.69 -12.60
N LYS A 262 4.65 15.02 -12.47
CA LYS A 262 5.74 16.01 -12.34
C LYS A 262 6.68 15.70 -11.18
N VAL A 263 6.16 15.18 -10.07
CA VAL A 263 6.96 14.81 -8.88
C VAL A 263 7.57 13.40 -8.95
N LYS A 264 7.28 12.62 -10.01
CA LYS A 264 7.73 11.23 -10.12
C LYS A 264 8.86 11.05 -11.12
N ARG A 265 8.53 11.19 -12.41
CA ARG A 265 9.40 11.00 -13.58
C ARG A 265 8.65 11.40 -14.84
N ASN A 266 9.36 11.53 -15.95
CA ASN A 266 8.76 11.80 -17.26
C ASN A 266 8.02 10.57 -17.86
N SER A 267 6.91 10.16 -17.25
CA SER A 267 6.07 9.05 -17.74
C SER A 267 4.72 9.47 -18.32
N TRP A 268 4.37 10.75 -18.21
CA TRP A 268 3.13 11.35 -18.69
C TRP A 268 3.44 12.64 -19.47
N PRO A 269 2.76 12.95 -20.58
CA PRO A 269 1.63 12.21 -21.19
C PRO A 269 2.04 10.90 -21.88
N ARG A 270 1.04 10.09 -22.25
CA ARG A 270 1.25 8.84 -23.01
C ARG A 270 0.48 8.85 -24.32
N THR A 271 1.18 9.21 -25.39
CA THR A 271 0.71 9.06 -26.78
C THR A 271 0.47 7.59 -27.10
N ARG A 272 -0.67 7.29 -27.75
CA ARG A 272 -1.03 5.95 -28.21
C ARG A 272 -0.09 5.54 -29.34
N GLY A 273 0.40 4.30 -29.33
CA GLY A 273 1.32 3.81 -30.37
C GLY A 273 0.71 3.78 -31.78
N VAL A 274 -0.62 3.69 -31.89
CA VAL A 274 -1.36 3.73 -33.16
C VAL A 274 -1.40 5.13 -33.78
N ALA A 275 -1.20 6.18 -32.99
CA ALA A 275 -1.16 7.56 -33.45
C ALA A 275 0.26 8.00 -33.82
N MET A 276 1.22 7.08 -33.83
CA MET A 276 2.62 7.34 -34.19
C MET A 276 2.89 6.89 -35.61
N ASN A 277 4.01 7.33 -36.18
CA ASN A 277 4.51 6.85 -37.46
C ASN A 277 5.05 5.42 -37.34
N PRO A 278 5.14 4.64 -38.45
CA PRO A 278 5.71 3.28 -38.43
C PRO A 278 7.13 3.23 -37.86
N VAL A 279 7.89 4.32 -38.06
CA VAL A 279 9.27 4.47 -37.58
C VAL A 279 9.36 4.52 -36.05
N ASP A 280 8.32 5.01 -35.36
CA ASP A 280 8.36 5.29 -33.92
C ASP A 280 7.69 4.21 -33.06
N HIS A 281 6.76 3.43 -33.62
CA HIS A 281 6.07 2.37 -32.90
C HIS A 281 5.60 1.24 -33.83
N PRO A 282 5.67 -0.05 -33.41
CA PRO A 282 5.19 -1.18 -34.23
C PRO A 282 3.70 -1.20 -34.56
N HIS A 283 2.91 -0.31 -33.97
CA HIS A 283 1.46 -0.18 -34.22
C HIS A 283 1.15 1.09 -35.00
N GLY A 284 2.18 1.90 -35.30
CA GLY A 284 2.02 3.16 -36.02
C GLY A 284 1.99 2.95 -37.53
N GLY A 285 1.44 3.94 -38.23
CA GLY A 285 1.29 3.92 -39.69
C GLY A 285 -0.11 3.61 -40.21
N GLY A 286 -0.19 3.53 -41.53
CA GLY A 286 -1.44 3.34 -42.28
C GLY A 286 -2.24 4.64 -42.42
N ASN A 287 -3.19 4.64 -43.35
CA ASN A 287 -4.08 5.79 -43.58
C ASN A 287 -5.19 5.88 -42.52
N HIS A 288 -5.57 4.75 -41.93
CA HIS A 288 -6.53 4.67 -40.82
C HIS A 288 -5.83 4.24 -39.53
N GLN A 289 -6.23 4.79 -38.38
CA GLN A 289 -5.65 4.40 -37.09
C GLN A 289 -6.11 3.00 -36.66
N HIS A 290 -5.31 1.98 -36.97
CA HIS A 290 -5.54 0.60 -36.58
C HIS A 290 -4.20 -0.12 -36.30
N ILE A 291 -4.22 -1.24 -35.59
CA ILE A 291 -2.99 -1.96 -35.19
C ILE A 291 -2.39 -2.76 -36.36
N GLY A 292 -3.23 -3.25 -37.27
CA GLY A 292 -2.84 -4.04 -38.45
C GLY A 292 -2.36 -5.47 -38.17
N LYS A 293 -2.15 -5.84 -36.90
CA LYS A 293 -1.70 -7.18 -36.47
C LYS A 293 -2.15 -7.50 -35.04
N PRO A 294 -2.07 -8.77 -34.60
CA PRO A 294 -2.38 -9.13 -33.22
C PRO A 294 -1.54 -8.34 -32.21
N SER A 295 -2.22 -7.73 -31.23
CA SER A 295 -1.58 -6.94 -30.17
C SER A 295 -1.02 -7.81 -29.02
N THR A 296 -1.28 -9.11 -29.04
CA THR A 296 -0.70 -10.09 -28.13
C THR A 296 0.71 -10.46 -28.59
N ARG A 297 1.70 -10.30 -27.70
CA ARG A 297 3.11 -10.54 -28.04
C ARG A 297 3.72 -11.61 -27.15
N SER A 298 4.60 -12.42 -27.73
CA SER A 298 5.37 -13.44 -27.01
C SER A 298 6.23 -12.82 -25.90
N ARG A 299 6.44 -13.58 -24.82
CA ARG A 299 7.36 -13.24 -23.74
C ARG A 299 8.80 -13.06 -24.25
N PHE A 300 9.16 -13.83 -25.27
CA PHE A 300 10.51 -13.89 -25.86
C PHE A 300 10.71 -12.90 -27.01
N ALA A 301 9.71 -12.08 -27.34
CA ALA A 301 9.86 -11.06 -28.38
C ALA A 301 11.03 -10.10 -28.07
N PRO A 302 11.77 -9.62 -29.09
CA PRO A 302 12.86 -8.68 -28.89
C PRO A 302 12.38 -7.32 -28.36
N ALA A 303 13.32 -6.58 -27.75
CA ALA A 303 13.09 -5.19 -27.36
C ALA A 303 12.73 -4.36 -28.61
N GLY A 304 11.66 -3.57 -28.54
CA GLY A 304 11.11 -2.86 -29.70
C GLY A 304 9.87 -3.55 -30.27
N GLN A 305 9.85 -4.89 -30.33
CA GLN A 305 8.67 -5.66 -30.79
C GLN A 305 7.75 -6.10 -29.64
N LYS A 306 8.27 -6.10 -28.41
CA LYS A 306 7.54 -6.41 -27.16
C LYS A 306 6.68 -5.22 -26.70
N VAL A 307 5.66 -4.88 -27.50
CA VAL A 307 4.67 -3.81 -27.24
C VAL A 307 3.25 -4.36 -27.26
N GLY A 308 2.30 -3.72 -26.58
CA GLY A 308 0.92 -4.22 -26.49
C GLY A 308 0.69 -5.15 -25.29
N LEU A 309 -0.05 -6.24 -25.49
CA LEU A 309 -0.43 -7.21 -24.46
C LEU A 309 0.65 -8.31 -24.36
N ILE A 310 1.66 -8.07 -23.52
CA ILE A 310 2.82 -8.95 -23.37
C ILE A 310 2.42 -10.23 -22.61
N ALA A 311 2.65 -11.39 -23.21
CA ALA A 311 2.39 -12.71 -22.63
C ALA A 311 0.98 -12.83 -22.04
N ALA A 312 -0.01 -12.25 -22.74
CA ALA A 312 -1.40 -12.30 -22.32
C ALA A 312 -1.93 -13.73 -22.38
N ARG A 313 -2.30 -14.28 -21.21
CA ARG A 313 -2.95 -15.60 -21.10
C ARG A 313 -4.38 -15.60 -21.62
N ARG A 314 -5.05 -14.45 -21.52
CA ARG A 314 -6.39 -14.16 -22.05
C ARG A 314 -6.51 -12.67 -22.34
N THR A 315 -7.42 -12.31 -23.22
CA THR A 315 -7.78 -10.93 -23.58
C THR A 315 -9.27 -10.69 -23.35
N GLY A 316 -9.74 -9.47 -23.63
CA GLY A 316 -11.14 -9.07 -23.46
C GLY A 316 -11.53 -8.73 -22.01
N LEU A 317 -12.80 -8.36 -21.84
CA LEU A 317 -13.36 -8.05 -20.53
C LEU A 317 -13.38 -9.31 -19.65
N ILE A 318 -12.91 -9.18 -18.41
CA ILE A 318 -12.95 -10.28 -17.45
C ILE A 318 -14.41 -10.50 -17.04
N ARG A 319 -14.95 -11.67 -17.38
CA ARG A 319 -16.24 -12.18 -16.91
C ARG A 319 -15.96 -13.33 -15.93
N GLY A 320 -16.49 -13.24 -14.70
CA GLY A 320 -16.29 -14.23 -13.63
C GLY A 320 -15.41 -13.77 -12.45
N THR A 321 -15.28 -14.61 -11.44
CA THR A 321 -14.54 -14.34 -10.19
C THR A 321 -13.03 -14.52 -10.37
N ILE A 322 -12.25 -13.64 -9.75
CA ILE A 322 -10.79 -13.77 -9.70
C ILE A 322 -10.45 -14.91 -8.74
N LYS A 323 -10.19 -16.10 -9.27
CA LYS A 323 -9.61 -17.19 -8.48
C LYS A 323 -8.15 -16.87 -8.22
N THR A 324 -7.81 -16.64 -6.96
CA THR A 324 -6.41 -16.59 -6.53
C THR A 324 -5.89 -18.02 -6.60
N LYS A 325 -4.81 -18.29 -7.34
CA LYS A 325 -4.22 -19.63 -7.34
C LYS A 325 -3.71 -19.93 -5.94
N ASP A 326 -4.19 -21.01 -5.34
CA ASP A 326 -3.54 -21.60 -4.18
C ASP A 326 -2.18 -22.13 -4.64
N ALA A 327 -1.13 -21.58 -4.04
CA ALA A 327 0.25 -21.99 -4.23
C ALA A 327 0.75 -22.66 -2.95
#